data_AF-A0A502EUW6-F1
#
_entry.id   AF-A0A502EUW6-F1
#
_cell.length_a   1.000
_cell.length_b   1.000
_cell.length_c   1.000
_cell.angle_alpha   90.00
_cell.angle_beta   90.00
_cell.angle_gamma   90.00
#
_symmetry.space_group_name_H-M   'P 1'
#
loop_
_entity.id
_entity.type
_entity.pdbx_description
1 polymer ?
#
loop_
_entity_poly.entity_id
_entity_poly.type
_entity_poly.pdbx_seq_one_letter_code
_entity_poly.pdbx_strand_id
1 'polypeptide(L)'
;MNLKKEYSIIIMILFVFFMFYRPVVCFLILGTLLLYYGIDSLIFLNYISKKGIETMGKILAHESDNEGYKTPIIEFLSPEGKLLKGKPHYYAASDLSKFRTYKGDINKNVRILYSLENPEKFVIKTEKSFNYGTIIFVIAVSLIFIGIGIGNILGFLNMEH
;
A
#
# COMPACT_ATOMS: atom_id res chain seq x y z
N MET A 1 -2.55 5.41 -3.08
CA MET A 1 -3.69 6.32 -2.81
C MET A 1 -3.30 7.55 -1.99
N ASN A 2 -3.23 8.73 -2.63
CA ASN A 2 -3.07 10.02 -1.96
C ASN A 2 -4.46 10.70 -1.94
N LEU A 3 -5.39 10.16 -1.14
CA LEU A 3 -6.72 10.77 -0.97
C LEU A 3 -6.51 12.11 -0.28
N LYS A 4 -6.95 13.21 -0.91
CA LYS A 4 -6.98 14.50 -0.22
C LYS A 4 -7.80 14.34 1.06
N LYS A 5 -7.30 14.92 2.15
CA LYS A 5 -7.88 14.81 3.50
C LYS A 5 -9.39 15.10 3.51
N GLU A 6 -9.82 16.05 2.69
CA GLU A 6 -11.24 16.43 2.48
C GLU A 6 -12.11 15.27 2.00
N TYR A 7 -11.69 14.52 0.97
CA TYR A 7 -12.46 13.37 0.46
C TYR A 7 -12.50 12.23 1.47
N SER A 8 -11.41 12.03 2.22
CA SER A 8 -11.38 10.99 3.26
C SER A 8 -12.39 11.26 4.38
N ILE A 9 -12.60 12.53 4.75
CA ILE A 9 -13.60 12.90 5.77
C ILE A 9 -15.02 12.64 5.25
N ILE A 10 -15.32 13.00 4.00
CA ILE A 10 -16.64 12.77 3.39
C ILE A 10 -16.96 11.27 3.34
N ILE A 11 -16.01 10.46 2.88
CA ILE A 11 -16.15 8.99 2.82
C ILE A 11 -16.40 8.42 4.22
N MET A 12 -15.69 8.92 5.24
CA MET A 12 -15.85 8.48 6.63
C MET A 12 -17.24 8.80 7.18
N ILE A 13 -17.75 10.02 6.94
CA ILE A 13 -19.09 10.43 7.36
C ILE A 13 -20.15 9.53 6.70
N LEU A 14 -20.03 9.28 5.39
CA LEU A 14 -20.93 8.38 4.68
C LEU A 14 -20.86 6.95 5.23
N PHE A 15 -19.66 6.46 5.50
CA PHE A 15 -19.45 5.12 6.06
C PHE A 15 -20.13 4.97 7.43
N VAL A 16 -19.91 5.92 8.35
CA VAL A 16 -20.53 5.93 9.68
C VAL A 16 -22.05 6.03 9.58
N PHE A 17 -22.56 6.87 8.68
CA PHE A 17 -24.00 6.96 8.43
C PHE A 17 -24.56 5.59 7.98
N PHE A 18 -24.01 5.00 6.91
CA PHE A 18 -24.50 3.72 6.40
C PHE A 18 -24.31 2.54 7.35
N MET A 19 -23.37 2.62 8.29
CA MET A 19 -23.19 1.61 9.33
C MET A 19 -24.45 1.41 10.18
N PHE A 20 -25.23 2.47 10.41
CA PHE A 20 -26.47 2.39 11.20
C PHE A 20 -27.72 2.09 10.35
N TYR A 21 -27.75 2.55 9.11
CA TYR A 21 -28.96 2.41 8.26
C TYR A 21 -28.96 1.14 7.42
N ARG A 22 -27.81 0.79 6.83
CA ARG A 22 -27.69 -0.36 5.92
C ARG A 22 -26.23 -0.80 5.86
N PRO A 23 -25.77 -1.64 6.82
CA PRO A 23 -24.37 -2.07 6.94
C PRO A 23 -23.79 -2.63 5.64
N VAL A 24 -24.63 -3.21 4.79
CA VAL A 24 -24.28 -3.76 3.48
C VAL A 24 -23.61 -2.73 2.57
N VAL A 25 -24.02 -1.45 2.65
CA VAL A 25 -23.40 -0.36 1.87
C VAL A 25 -21.96 -0.10 2.34
N CYS A 26 -21.63 -0.39 3.61
CA CYS A 26 -20.27 -0.30 4.11
C CYS A 26 -19.35 -1.32 3.45
N PHE A 27 -19.83 -2.54 3.18
CA PHE A 27 -19.06 -3.54 2.42
C PHE A 27 -18.77 -3.07 1.00
N LEU A 28 -19.72 -2.39 0.34
CA LEU A 28 -19.49 -1.80 -0.97
C LEU A 28 -18.44 -0.69 -0.92
N ILE A 29 -18.58 0.27 0.00
CA ILE A 29 -17.63 1.38 0.14
C ILE A 29 -16.22 0.83 0.40
N LEU A 30 -16.08 -0.09 1.36
CA LEU A 30 -14.78 -0.66 1.73
C LEU A 30 -14.21 -1.50 0.59
N GLY A 31 -15.03 -2.34 -0.04
CA GLY A 31 -14.62 -3.16 -1.18
C GLY A 31 -14.15 -2.32 -2.37
N THR A 32 -14.87 -1.24 -2.71
CA THR A 32 -14.46 -0.33 -3.79
C THR A 32 -13.15 0.40 -3.47
N LEU A 33 -12.96 0.87 -2.23
CA LEU A 33 -11.72 1.54 -1.82
C LEU A 33 -10.52 0.60 -1.88
N LEU A 34 -10.67 -0.61 -1.34
CA LEU A 34 -9.62 -1.63 -1.36
C LEU A 34 -9.31 -2.07 -2.80
N LEU A 35 -10.32 -2.22 -3.65
CA LEU A 35 -10.15 -2.57 -5.06
C LEU A 35 -9.37 -1.48 -5.80
N TYR A 36 -9.76 -0.22 -5.62
CA TYR A 36 -9.06 0.92 -6.21
C TYR A 36 -7.60 0.96 -5.76
N TYR A 37 -7.34 0.81 -4.46
CA TYR A 37 -5.99 0.77 -3.91
C TYR A 37 -5.16 -0.40 -4.47
N GLY A 38 -5.76 -1.60 -4.57
CA GLY A 38 -5.11 -2.78 -5.13
C GLY A 38 -4.72 -2.58 -6.59
N ILE A 39 -5.63 -2.04 -7.41
CA ILE A 39 -5.38 -1.74 -8.83
C ILE A 39 -4.29 -0.65 -8.98
N ASP A 40 -4.39 0.47 -8.26
CA ASP A 40 -3.39 1.56 -8.26
C ASP A 40 -1.99 1.02 -7.92
N SER A 41 -1.90 0.20 -6.87
CA SER A 41 -0.66 -0.43 -6.44
C SER A 41 -0.11 -1.42 -7.48
N LEU A 42 -0.98 -2.19 -8.14
CA LEU A 42 -0.60 -3.14 -9.18
C LEU A 42 -0.08 -2.43 -10.43
N ILE A 43 -0.72 -1.33 -10.85
CA ILE A 43 -0.27 -0.47 -11.95
C ILE A 43 1.10 0.10 -11.61
N PHE A 44 1.28 0.65 -10.41
CA PHE A 44 2.56 1.20 -9.97
C PHE A 44 3.67 0.15 -9.95
N LEU A 45 3.43 -1.04 -9.38
CA LEU A 45 4.42 -2.12 -9.38
C LEU A 45 4.78 -2.58 -10.79
N ASN A 46 3.80 -2.68 -11.70
CA ASN A 46 4.05 -3.04 -13.09
C ASN A 46 4.87 -1.94 -13.81
N TYR A 47 4.55 -0.68 -13.57
CA TYR A 47 5.30 0.46 -14.10
C TYR A 47 6.75 0.44 -13.60
N ILE A 48 6.97 0.37 -12.29
CA ILE A 48 8.33 0.42 -11.72
C ILE A 48 9.13 -0.85 -12.02
N SER A 49 8.46 -1.98 -12.22
CA SER A 49 9.08 -3.21 -12.70
C SER A 49 9.63 -3.10 -14.12
N LYS A 50 8.94 -2.36 -15.01
CA LYS A 50 9.29 -2.28 -16.43
C LYS A 50 10.18 -1.08 -16.75
N LYS A 51 9.94 0.05 -16.07
CA LYS A 51 10.57 1.35 -16.34
C LYS A 51 11.39 1.90 -15.17
N GLY A 52 11.36 1.23 -14.01
CA GLY A 52 12.12 1.68 -12.85
C GLY A 52 13.62 1.54 -13.08
N ILE A 53 14.37 2.52 -12.57
CA ILE A 53 15.83 2.52 -12.64
C ILE A 53 16.36 1.89 -11.36
N GLU A 54 17.28 0.93 -11.52
CA GLU A 54 17.93 0.27 -10.40
C GLU A 54 19.10 1.11 -9.87
N THR A 55 19.13 1.32 -8.56
CA THR A 55 20.26 1.94 -7.87
C THR A 55 20.46 1.31 -6.49
N MET A 56 21.58 1.64 -5.87
CA MET A 56 21.89 1.25 -4.50
C MET A 56 21.45 2.36 -3.55
N GLY A 57 20.59 2.02 -2.61
CA GLY A 57 20.24 2.86 -1.49
C GLY A 57 20.90 2.38 -0.21
N LYS A 58 21.09 3.28 0.76
CA LYS A 58 21.65 3.00 2.08
C LYS A 58 20.56 3.18 3.13
N ILE A 59 20.40 2.21 4.01
CA ILE A 59 19.47 2.31 5.14
C ILE A 59 20.09 3.23 6.19
N LEU A 60 19.45 4.38 6.45
CA LEU A 60 19.92 5.34 7.44
C LEU A 60 19.33 5.09 8.82
N ALA A 61 18.05 4.77 8.87
CA ALA A 61 17.30 4.66 10.11
C ALA A 61 16.06 3.79 9.90
N HIS A 62 15.41 3.46 11.01
CA HIS A 62 14.09 2.85 11.01
C HIS A 62 13.16 3.77 11.79
N GLU A 63 12.07 4.16 11.15
CA GLU A 63 11.02 4.92 11.82
C GLU A 63 9.98 3.92 12.32
N SER A 64 9.67 3.97 13.62
CA SER A 64 8.62 3.14 14.18
C SER A 64 7.28 3.84 14.02
N ASP A 65 6.26 3.16 13.53
CA ASP A 65 4.89 3.64 13.62
C ASP A 65 4.33 3.42 15.04
N ASN A 66 3.12 3.92 15.27
CA ASN A 66 2.43 3.82 16.57
C ASN A 66 2.16 2.37 16.99
N GLU A 67 2.23 1.41 16.07
CA GLU A 67 2.03 -0.02 16.30
C GLU A 67 3.36 -0.79 16.48
N GLY A 68 4.49 -0.08 16.43
CA GLY A 68 5.83 -0.61 16.64
C GLY A 68 6.46 -1.26 15.39
N TYR A 69 5.84 -1.12 14.22
CA TYR A 69 6.44 -1.54 12.96
C TYR A 69 7.51 -0.55 12.52
N LYS A 70 8.63 -1.08 12.03
CA LYS A 70 9.82 -0.30 11.69
C LYS A 70 10.00 -0.17 10.19
N THR A 71 9.67 0.99 9.64
CA THR A 71 9.86 1.27 8.22
C THR A 71 11.26 1.85 7.98
N PRO A 72 12.07 1.27 7.06
CA PRO A 72 13.40 1.77 6.78
C PRO A 72 13.33 3.13 6.06
N ILE A 73 14.18 4.05 6.48
CA ILE A 73 14.45 5.29 5.75
C ILE A 73 15.69 5.05 4.89
N ILE A 74 15.50 5.12 3.59
CA ILE A 74 16.54 4.84 2.59
C ILE A 74 17.00 6.15 1.98
N GLU A 75 18.32 6.29 1.87
CA GLU A 75 18.99 7.36 1.17
C GLU A 75 19.64 6.82 -0.11
N PHE A 76 19.49 7.52 -1.22
CA PHE A 76 20.11 7.15 -2.49
C PHE A 76 20.38 8.38 -3.35
N LEU A 77 21.31 8.23 -4.30
CA LEU A 77 21.62 9.27 -5.27
C LEU A 77 20.75 9.09 -6.51
N SER A 78 20.08 10.15 -6.95
CA SER A 78 19.43 10.19 -8.26
C SER A 78 20.47 10.34 -9.39
N PRO A 79 20.12 10.07 -10.66
CA PRO A 79 21.01 10.29 -11.81
C PRO A 79 21.46 11.73 -11.96
N GLU A 80 20.68 12.66 -11.43
CA GLU A 80 20.95 14.10 -11.43
C GLU A 80 21.91 14.52 -10.31
N GLY A 81 22.45 13.56 -9.53
CA GLY A 81 23.31 13.82 -8.39
C GLY A 81 22.57 14.30 -7.14
N LYS A 82 21.22 14.30 -7.14
CA LYS A 82 20.44 14.70 -5.97
C LYS A 82 20.38 13.57 -4.96
N LEU A 83 20.68 13.88 -3.71
CA LEU A 83 20.50 12.97 -2.59
C LEU A 83 19.02 12.94 -2.20
N LEU A 84 18.39 11.78 -2.36
CA LEU A 84 16.99 11.57 -2.01
C LEU A 84 16.91 10.70 -0.76
N LYS A 85 15.99 11.05 0.14
CA LYS A 85 15.76 10.34 1.40
C LYS A 85 14.28 10.16 1.62
N GLY A 86 13.83 8.93 1.84
CA GLY A 86 12.42 8.65 2.05
C GLY A 86 12.13 7.25 2.55
N LYS A 87 10.83 6.96 2.70
CA LYS A 87 10.31 5.61 2.96
C LYS A 87 9.93 4.96 1.61
N PRO A 88 10.08 3.64 1.47
CA PRO A 88 9.55 2.93 0.31
C PRO A 88 8.07 3.25 0.11
N HIS A 89 7.66 3.46 -1.14
CA HIS A 89 6.28 3.82 -1.47
C HIS A 89 5.29 2.69 -1.19
N TYR A 90 5.75 1.45 -1.30
CA TYR A 90 4.98 0.25 -1.02
C TYR A 90 5.87 -0.79 -0.37
N TYR A 91 5.39 -1.41 0.70
CA TYR A 91 6.02 -2.52 1.42
C TYR A 91 4.93 -3.36 2.09
N ALA A 92 5.13 -4.68 2.17
CA ALA A 92 4.24 -5.57 2.91
C ALA A 92 4.64 -5.62 4.41
N ALA A 93 3.65 -5.64 5.33
CA ALA A 93 3.93 -5.75 6.78
C ALA A 93 4.54 -7.11 7.18
N SER A 94 4.36 -8.14 6.37
CA SER A 94 5.07 -9.42 6.51
C SER A 94 6.57 -9.28 6.18
N ASP A 95 6.96 -8.38 5.29
CA ASP A 95 8.36 -8.02 5.11
C ASP A 95 8.85 -7.24 6.34
N LEU A 96 8.02 -6.41 6.99
CA LEU A 96 8.31 -5.77 8.31
C LEU A 96 8.60 -6.77 9.43
N SER A 97 8.11 -8.01 9.35
CA SER A 97 8.46 -9.05 10.33
C SER A 97 9.90 -9.58 10.18
N LYS A 98 10.48 -9.52 8.97
CA LYS A 98 11.93 -9.65 8.78
C LYS A 98 12.65 -8.41 9.32
N PHE A 99 12.01 -7.23 9.27
CA PHE A 99 12.53 -5.97 9.82
C PHE A 99 12.51 -5.83 11.36
N ARG A 100 11.90 -6.77 12.10
CA ARG A 100 11.85 -6.75 13.57
C ARG A 100 13.24 -6.84 14.22
N THR A 101 14.26 -7.32 13.50
CA THR A 101 15.63 -7.60 13.99
C THR A 101 16.70 -6.57 13.59
N TYR A 102 16.32 -5.39 13.10
CA TYR A 102 17.20 -4.48 12.33
C TYR A 102 18.14 -3.54 13.12
N LYS A 103 18.57 -3.89 14.34
CA LYS A 103 19.72 -3.17 14.95
C LYS A 103 21.02 -3.39 14.14
N GLY A 104 21.11 -4.46 13.35
CA GLY A 104 22.31 -4.84 12.57
C GLY A 104 22.31 -4.43 11.09
N ASP A 105 21.29 -3.72 10.61
CA ASP A 105 21.09 -3.43 9.17
C ASP A 105 21.21 -1.95 8.81
N ILE A 106 21.42 -1.07 9.80
CA ILE A 106 21.77 0.32 9.57
C ILE A 106 23.10 0.37 8.79
N ASN A 107 23.21 1.27 7.83
CA ASN A 107 24.31 1.39 6.87
C ASN A 107 24.44 0.25 5.85
N LYS A 108 23.51 -0.71 5.79
CA LYS A 108 23.53 -1.69 4.69
C LYS A 108 23.03 -1.07 3.40
N ASN A 109 23.66 -1.50 2.31
CA ASN A 109 23.23 -1.15 0.97
C ASN A 109 22.14 -2.12 0.50
N VAL A 110 21.04 -1.57 0.00
CA VAL A 110 19.90 -2.29 -0.55
C VAL A 110 19.65 -1.87 -1.98
N ARG A 111 19.26 -2.83 -2.82
CA ARG A 111 18.87 -2.53 -4.20
C ARG A 111 17.46 -1.96 -4.21
N ILE A 112 17.31 -0.78 -4.78
CA ILE A 112 16.02 -0.11 -4.95
C ILE A 112 15.71 0.09 -6.43
N LEU A 113 14.42 0.20 -6.73
CA LEU A 113 13.90 0.67 -8.01
C LEU A 113 13.15 1.98 -7.75
N TYR A 114 13.46 3.04 -8.47
CA TYR A 114 12.73 4.31 -8.40
C TYR A 114 12.18 4.71 -9.78
N SER A 115 11.14 5.54 -9.79
CA SER A 115 10.57 6.11 -11.02
C SER A 115 11.38 7.35 -11.43
N LEU A 116 11.73 7.47 -12.71
CA LEU A 116 12.37 8.69 -13.23
C LEU A 116 11.42 9.90 -13.16
N GLU A 117 10.12 9.68 -13.43
CA GLU A 117 9.10 10.74 -13.38
C GLU A 117 8.84 11.23 -11.95
N ASN A 118 8.95 10.33 -10.96
CA ASN A 118 8.76 10.65 -9.55
C ASN A 118 9.79 9.90 -8.70
N PRO A 119 11.01 10.44 -8.54
CA PRO A 119 12.11 9.76 -7.85
C PRO A 119 11.82 9.42 -6.39
N GLU A 120 10.95 10.19 -5.74
CA GLU A 120 10.48 9.94 -4.37
C GLU A 120 9.66 8.65 -4.24
N LYS A 121 9.10 8.15 -5.35
CA LYS A 121 8.38 6.86 -5.38
C LYS A 121 9.35 5.75 -5.77
N PHE A 122 9.81 5.02 -4.76
CA PHE A 122 10.71 3.89 -4.93
C PHE A 122 10.27 2.65 -4.12
N VAL A 123 10.77 1.48 -4.51
CA VAL A 123 10.53 0.19 -3.86
C VAL A 123 11.84 -0.58 -3.67
N ILE A 124 11.91 -1.44 -2.66
CA ILE A 124 13.05 -2.32 -2.44
C ILE A 124 12.92 -3.53 -3.37
N LYS A 125 13.95 -3.82 -4.17
CA LYS A 125 13.88 -4.82 -5.26
C LYS A 125 13.67 -6.25 -4.74
N THR A 126 14.18 -6.59 -3.55
CA THR A 126 14.07 -7.92 -2.95
C THR A 126 12.65 -8.29 -2.51
N GLU A 127 11.73 -7.32 -2.42
CA GLU A 127 10.35 -7.51 -1.92
C GLU A 127 9.31 -7.73 -3.03
N LYS A 128 9.77 -7.79 -4.28
CA LYS A 128 8.87 -7.76 -5.45
C LYS A 128 7.82 -8.87 -5.44
N SER A 129 8.20 -10.13 -5.23
CA SER A 129 7.28 -11.27 -5.30
C SER A 129 6.24 -11.27 -4.20
N PHE A 130 6.61 -10.82 -2.98
CA PHE A 130 5.69 -10.78 -1.84
C PHE A 130 4.68 -9.64 -1.98
N ASN A 131 5.13 -8.48 -2.47
CA ASN A 131 4.29 -7.32 -2.73
C ASN A 131 3.15 -7.63 -3.72
N TYR A 132 3.43 -8.40 -4.78
CA TYR A 132 2.39 -8.87 -5.70
C TYR A 132 1.37 -9.79 -5.03
N GLY A 133 1.83 -10.73 -4.19
CA GLY A 133 0.95 -11.65 -3.47
C GLY A 133 -0.04 -10.93 -2.56
N THR A 134 0.44 -9.97 -1.76
CA THR A 134 -0.42 -9.15 -0.89
C THR A 134 -1.43 -8.33 -1.69
N ILE A 135 -1.04 -7.74 -2.83
CA ILE A 135 -1.97 -6.97 -3.66
C ILE A 135 -3.05 -7.86 -4.27
N ILE A 136 -2.69 -9.05 -4.76
CA ILE A 136 -3.66 -10.01 -5.30
C ILE A 136 -4.65 -10.43 -4.22
N PHE A 137 -4.16 -10.69 -2.99
CA PHE A 137 -5.02 -11.01 -1.86
C PHE A 137 -5.98 -9.85 -1.52
N VAL A 138 -5.48 -8.60 -1.46
CA VAL A 138 -6.31 -7.42 -1.25
C VAL A 138 -7.39 -7.30 -2.33
N ILE A 139 -7.04 -7.48 -3.61
CA ILE A 139 -8.01 -7.46 -4.71
C ILE A 139 -9.06 -8.57 -4.53
N ALA A 140 -8.66 -9.78 -4.19
CA ALA A 140 -9.59 -10.90 -3.97
C ALA A 140 -10.58 -10.61 -2.83
N VAL A 141 -10.08 -10.14 -1.67
CA VAL A 141 -10.93 -9.73 -0.54
C VAL A 141 -11.88 -8.59 -0.93
N SER A 142 -11.39 -7.63 -1.72
CA SER A 142 -12.19 -6.50 -2.22
C SER A 142 -13.38 -6.99 -3.06
N LEU A 143 -13.13 -7.94 -3.97
CA LEU A 143 -14.17 -8.53 -4.81
C LEU A 143 -15.21 -9.30 -3.99
N ILE A 144 -14.79 -9.98 -2.91
CA ILE A 144 -15.72 -10.65 -1.98
C ILE A 144 -16.63 -9.61 -1.32
N PHE A 145 -16.08 -8.50 -0.82
CA PHE A 145 -16.88 -7.46 -0.15
C PHE A 145 -17.87 -6.80 -1.10
N ILE A 146 -17.43 -6.51 -2.34
CA ILE A 146 -18.32 -6.00 -3.39
C ILE A 146 -19.41 -7.03 -3.72
N GLY A 147 -19.04 -8.31 -3.88
CA GLY A 147 -19.97 -9.39 -4.19
C GLY A 147 -21.03 -9.58 -3.11
N ILE A 148 -20.65 -9.54 -1.84
CA ILE A 148 -21.57 -9.56 -0.69
C ILE A 148 -22.51 -8.36 -0.73
N GLY A 149 -21.97 -7.16 -0.97
CA GLY A 149 -22.75 -5.92 -1.05
C GLY A 149 -23.80 -5.96 -2.16
N ILE A 150 -23.39 -6.35 -3.38
CA ILE A 150 -24.28 -6.47 -4.54
C ILE A 150 -25.31 -7.59 -4.31
N GLY A 151 -24.85 -8.76 -3.85
CA GLY A 151 -25.70 -9.92 -3.63
C GLY A 151 -26.82 -9.62 -2.63
N ASN A 152 -26.54 -8.86 -1.58
CA ASN A 152 -27.56 -8.45 -0.63
C ASN A 152 -28.51 -7.38 -1.18
N ILE A 153 -28.02 -6.37 -1.92
CA ILE A 153 -28.90 -5.37 -2.56
C ILE A 153 -29.87 -6.02 -3.54
N LEU A 154 -29.41 -7.02 -4.29
CA LEU A 154 -30.22 -7.76 -5.26
C LEU A 154 -31.14 -8.83 -4.60
N GLY A 155 -31.06 -9.01 -3.28
CA GLY A 155 -31.88 -10.00 -2.56
C GLY A 155 -31.42 -11.45 -2.69
N PHE A 156 -30.23 -11.70 -3.24
CA PHE A 156 -29.62 -13.04 -3.28
C PHE A 156 -29.05 -13.47 -1.91
N LEU A 157 -28.67 -12.49 -1.08
CA LEU A 157 -28.14 -12.72 0.27
C LEU A 157 -28.96 -11.92 1.29
N ASN A 158 -29.69 -12.58 2.18
CA ASN A 158 -30.36 -11.91 3.29
C ASN A 158 -29.41 -11.81 4.49
N MET A 159 -28.73 -10.67 4.57
CA MET A 159 -28.04 -10.23 5.78
C MET A 159 -28.93 -9.16 6.43
N GLU A 160 -29.97 -9.61 7.10
CA GLU A 160 -30.82 -8.77 7.96
C GLU A 160 -30.21 -8.76 9.36
N HIS A 161 -29.50 -7.69 9.70
CA HIS A 161 -29.22 -7.25 11.07
C HIS A 161 -29.15 -5.73 11.10
#